data_AF-A0A1F3LL14-F1
#
_entry.id   AF-A0A1F3LL14-F1
#
_cell.length_a   1.000
_cell.length_b   1.000
_cell.length_c   1.000
_cell.angle_alpha   90.00
_cell.angle_beta   90.00
_cell.angle_gamma   90.00
#
_symmetry.space_group_name_H-M   'P 1'
#
loop_
_entity.id
_entity.type
_entity.pdbx_description
1 polymer ?
#
loop_
_entity_poly.entity_id
_entity_poly.type
_entity_poly.pdbx_seq_one_letter_code
_entity_poly.pdbx_strand_id
1 'polypeptide(L)'
;MKFERRNINMGYANCKDCEQEMTPGTACKFTHIVMKNGNVVKRDIQGFGQTICHDCNSHLGGPHHYGCDAERCPICGGQLISCDCFGGTIKLVHYTAINTKGD
;
A
#
# COMPACT_ATOMS: atom_id res chain seq x y z
N MET A 1 43.58 -5.18 -15.43
CA MET A 1 42.48 -4.23 -15.16
C MET A 1 41.69 -4.74 -13.95
N LYS A 2 41.70 -4.00 -12.83
CA LYS A 2 40.85 -4.29 -11.67
C LYS A 2 39.50 -3.62 -11.91
N PHE A 3 38.44 -4.41 -12.04
CA PHE A 3 37.08 -3.86 -12.04
C PHE A 3 36.69 -3.60 -10.58
N GLU A 4 36.80 -2.35 -10.15
CA GLU A 4 36.19 -1.91 -8.89
C GLU A 4 34.67 -1.95 -9.05
N ARG A 5 34.02 -2.78 -8.23
CA ARG A 5 32.57 -2.77 -8.08
C ARG A 5 32.20 -1.41 -7.50
N ARG A 6 31.64 -0.51 -8.32
CA ARG A 6 31.01 0.70 -7.81
C ARG A 6 29.84 0.25 -6.92
N ASN A 7 29.91 0.55 -5.62
CA ASN A 7 28.74 0.51 -4.75
C ASN A 7 27.81 1.65 -5.17
N ILE A 8 26.99 1.39 -6.18
CA ILE A 8 25.91 2.31 -6.55
C ILE A 8 24.84 2.11 -5.47
N ASN A 9 24.66 3.10 -4.60
CA ASN A 9 23.56 3.10 -3.65
C ASN A 9 22.27 3.34 -4.45
N MET A 10 21.70 2.27 -5.04
CA MET A 10 20.39 2.30 -5.68
C MET A 10 19.35 2.35 -4.56
N GLY A 11 19.08 3.55 -4.04
CA GLY A 11 18.01 3.76 -3.08
C GLY A 11 16.66 3.45 -3.71
N TYR A 12 15.77 2.82 -2.96
CA TYR A 12 14.40 2.60 -3.41
C TYR A 12 13.60 3.91 -3.22
N ALA A 13 12.48 4.03 -3.93
CA ALA A 13 11.59 5.17 -3.73
C ALA A 13 10.89 5.06 -2.37
N ASN A 14 10.59 6.20 -1.76
CA ASN A 14 9.75 6.28 -0.56
C ASN A 14 8.27 6.33 -0.95
N CYS A 15 7.43 5.65 -0.17
CA CYS A 15 6.00 5.79 -0.27
C CYS A 15 5.57 7.19 0.19
N LYS A 16 4.78 7.87 -0.64
CA LYS A 16 4.30 9.24 -0.36
C LYS A 16 3.32 9.31 0.81
N ASP A 17 2.69 8.19 1.16
CA ASP A 17 1.68 8.12 2.22
C ASP A 17 2.29 7.69 3.57
N CYS A 18 3.02 6.57 3.61
CA CYS A 18 3.56 6.03 4.87
C CYS A 18 5.03 6.38 5.14
N GLU A 19 5.69 7.09 4.21
CA GLU A 19 7.07 7.58 4.30
C GLU A 19 8.15 6.49 4.45
N GLN A 20 7.78 5.21 4.27
CA GLN A 20 8.73 4.10 4.27
C GLN A 20 9.39 3.96 2.90
N GLU A 21 10.65 3.55 2.92
CA GLU A 21 11.35 3.10 1.72
C GLU A 21 10.72 1.78 1.23
N MET A 22 10.35 1.72 -0.06
CA MET A 22 9.67 0.59 -0.69
C MET A 22 10.67 -0.52 -1.06
N THR A 23 11.42 -1.01 -0.06
CA THR A 23 12.36 -2.12 -0.22
C THR A 23 11.63 -3.47 -0.34
N PRO A 24 12.23 -4.50 -0.96
CA PRO A 24 11.65 -5.84 -1.07
C PRO A 24 11.17 -6.38 0.29
N GLY A 25 9.86 -6.63 0.38
CA GLY A 25 9.21 -7.20 1.56
C GLY A 25 8.56 -6.18 2.48
N THR A 26 8.64 -4.87 2.23
CA THR A 26 7.96 -3.86 3.07
C THR A 26 6.54 -3.63 2.60
N ALA A 27 5.56 -3.76 3.51
CA ALA A 27 4.18 -3.36 3.26
C ALA A 27 3.91 -1.94 3.77
N CYS A 28 2.84 -1.31 3.27
CA CYS A 28 2.42 0.00 3.74
C CYS A 28 1.90 -0.06 5.17
N LYS A 29 2.28 0.92 5.99
CA LYS A 29 1.74 1.09 7.35
C LYS A 29 0.23 1.39 7.34
N PHE A 30 -0.30 2.11 6.35
CA PHE A 30 -1.72 2.45 6.32
C PHE A 30 -2.54 1.26 5.83
N THR A 31 -3.29 0.66 6.76
CA THR A 31 -4.01 -0.60 6.57
C THR A 31 -5.48 -0.41 6.27
N HIS A 32 -6.01 0.81 6.43
CA HIS A 32 -7.43 1.09 6.29
C HIS A 32 -7.69 2.31 5.39
N ILE A 33 -8.85 2.27 4.73
CA ILE A 33 -9.40 3.36 3.93
C ILE A 33 -10.61 3.92 4.66
N VAL A 34 -10.65 5.23 4.85
CA VAL A 34 -11.83 5.96 5.28
C VAL A 34 -12.58 6.46 4.04
N MET A 35 -13.82 6.00 3.90
CA MET A 35 -14.75 6.37 2.85
C MET A 35 -15.34 7.76 3.08
N LYS A 36 -15.88 8.39 2.03
CA LYS A 36 -16.52 9.70 2.13
C LYS A 36 -17.67 9.78 3.15
N ASN A 37 -18.39 8.67 3.35
CA ASN A 37 -19.48 8.58 4.33
C ASN A 37 -18.99 8.32 5.77
N GLY A 38 -17.67 8.24 6.00
CA GLY A 38 -17.07 7.96 7.30
C GLY A 38 -16.84 6.48 7.60
N ASN A 39 -17.34 5.57 6.76
CA ASN A 39 -17.08 4.14 6.94
C ASN A 39 -15.59 3.83 6.76
N VAL A 40 -15.12 2.83 7.50
CA VAL A 40 -13.73 2.39 7.43
C VAL A 40 -13.69 0.97 6.89
N VAL A 41 -12.86 0.74 5.87
CA VAL A 41 -12.64 -0.59 5.30
C VAL A 41 -11.17 -0.96 5.36
N LYS A 42 -10.88 -2.24 5.62
CA LYS A 42 -9.52 -2.78 5.57
C LYS A 42 -9.07 -2.88 4.12
N ARG A 43 -7.81 -2.52 3.85
CA ARG A 43 -7.20 -2.70 2.52
C ARG A 43 -6.98 -4.16 2.20
N ASP A 44 -6.94 -4.48 0.91
CA ASP A 44 -6.63 -5.83 0.45
C ASP A 44 -5.19 -6.20 0.81
N ILE A 45 -5.00 -7.47 1.16
CA ILE A 45 -3.71 -8.07 1.51
C ILE A 45 -3.45 -9.38 0.76
N GLN A 46 -4.39 -9.81 -0.10
CA GLN A 46 -4.27 -11.08 -0.81
C GLN A 46 -3.30 -10.99 -1.98
N GLY A 47 -3.13 -9.81 -2.59
CA GLY A 47 -2.21 -9.62 -3.71
C GLY A 47 -2.51 -10.55 -4.89
N PHE A 48 -1.54 -10.71 -5.80
CA PHE A 48 -1.68 -11.54 -7.01
C PHE A 48 -0.95 -12.91 -6.91
N GLY A 49 -0.91 -13.51 -5.72
CA GLY A 49 -0.25 -14.81 -5.50
C GLY A 49 1.28 -14.79 -5.62
N GLN A 50 1.88 -13.63 -5.90
CA GLN A 50 3.32 -13.41 -5.83
C GLN A 50 3.75 -13.18 -4.39
N THR A 51 4.95 -13.64 -4.02
CA THR A 51 5.49 -13.42 -2.67
C THR A 51 5.85 -11.95 -2.44
N ILE A 52 6.28 -11.24 -3.50
CA ILE A 52 6.64 -9.82 -3.52
C ILE A 52 5.97 -9.14 -4.72
N CYS A 53 5.38 -7.96 -4.50
CA CYS A 53 4.81 -7.15 -5.56
C CYS A 53 5.90 -6.55 -6.45
N HIS A 54 5.76 -6.69 -7.76
CA HIS A 54 6.74 -6.16 -8.73
C HIS A 54 6.74 -4.62 -8.84
N ASP A 55 5.67 -3.97 -8.39
CA ASP A 55 5.47 -2.52 -8.53
C ASP A 55 5.87 -1.77 -7.26
N CYS A 56 5.41 -2.25 -6.10
CA CYS A 56 5.68 -1.58 -4.82
C CYS A 56 6.51 -2.38 -3.82
N ASN A 57 7.01 -3.56 -4.19
CA ASN A 57 7.82 -4.44 -3.33
C ASN A 57 7.13 -4.97 -2.05
N SER A 58 5.83 -4.72 -1.87
CA SER A 58 5.08 -5.28 -0.74
C SER A 58 5.05 -6.80 -0.74
N HIS A 59 5.14 -7.39 0.45
CA HIS A 59 4.98 -8.83 0.64
C HIS A 59 3.51 -9.25 0.60
N LEU A 60 3.28 -10.53 0.30
CA LEU A 60 1.98 -11.17 0.45
C LEU A 60 1.50 -11.13 1.91
N GLY A 61 0.26 -10.72 2.14
CA GLY A 61 -0.31 -10.60 3.49
C GLY A 61 -0.21 -9.20 4.10
N GLY A 62 0.51 -8.27 3.46
CA GLY A 62 0.50 -6.84 3.79
C GLY A 62 -0.18 -6.00 2.70
N PRO A 63 -0.75 -4.83 3.05
CA PRO A 63 -1.30 -3.93 2.06
C PRO A 63 -0.18 -3.28 1.25
N HIS A 64 -0.42 -3.07 -0.03
CA HIS A 64 0.53 -2.44 -0.93
C HIS A 64 0.78 -0.97 -0.54
N HIS A 65 1.85 -0.36 -1.05
CA HIS A 65 2.00 1.09 -0.98
C HIS A 65 0.98 1.74 -1.91
N TYR A 66 0.28 2.78 -1.43
CA TYR A 66 -0.80 3.38 -2.20
C TYR A 66 -0.25 4.04 -3.47
N GLY A 67 -1.04 3.96 -4.55
CA GLY A 67 -0.58 4.23 -5.91
C GLY A 67 -0.08 2.99 -6.66
N CYS A 68 -0.02 1.82 -6.01
CA CYS A 68 0.39 0.58 -6.66
C CYS A 68 -0.67 0.06 -7.65
N ASP A 69 -0.25 -0.20 -8.89
CA ASP A 69 -1.09 -0.75 -9.98
C ASP A 69 -1.58 -2.17 -9.70
N ALA A 70 -0.88 -2.89 -8.82
CA ALA A 70 -1.22 -4.25 -8.44
C ALA A 70 -2.13 -4.33 -7.19
N GLU A 71 -2.44 -3.20 -6.55
CA GLU A 71 -3.32 -3.24 -5.38
C GLU A 71 -4.78 -3.38 -5.77
N ARG A 72 -5.51 -4.25 -5.07
CA ARG A 72 -6.93 -4.49 -5.30
C ARG A 72 -7.81 -3.69 -4.36
N CYS A 73 -8.93 -3.22 -4.91
CA CYS A 73 -10.02 -2.65 -4.13
C CYS A 73 -10.64 -3.73 -3.24
N PRO A 74 -10.72 -3.53 -1.91
CA PRO A 74 -11.33 -4.50 -1.00
C PRO A 74 -12.85 -4.66 -1.17
N ILE A 75 -13.49 -3.81 -1.95
CA ILE A 75 -14.95 -3.84 -2.18
C ILE A 75 -15.29 -4.62 -3.46
N CYS A 76 -14.64 -4.30 -4.58
CA CYS A 76 -14.98 -4.87 -5.90
C CYS A 76 -13.89 -5.77 -6.50
N GLY A 77 -12.71 -5.83 -5.90
CA GLY A 77 -11.57 -6.58 -6.44
C GLY A 77 -10.91 -5.98 -7.68
N GLY A 78 -11.36 -4.81 -8.16
CA GLY A 78 -10.70 -4.04 -9.24
C GLY A 78 -9.39 -3.39 -8.79
N GLN A 79 -8.69 -2.63 -9.64
CA GLN A 79 -7.51 -1.85 -9.22
C GLN A 79 -7.92 -0.74 -8.26
N LEU A 80 -7.25 -0.63 -7.10
CA LEU A 80 -7.61 0.34 -6.07
C LEU A 80 -7.44 1.80 -6.55
N ILE A 81 -6.34 2.08 -7.24
CA ILE A 81 -5.95 3.45 -7.65
C ILE A 81 -6.93 4.13 -8.60
N SER A 82 -7.76 3.35 -9.28
CA SER A 82 -8.77 3.80 -10.24
C SER A 82 -10.19 3.42 -9.82
N CYS A 83 -10.41 3.12 -8.54
CA CYS A 83 -11.68 2.59 -8.06
C CYS A 83 -12.62 3.67 -7.51
N ASP A 84 -13.88 3.62 -7.94
CA ASP A 84 -14.93 4.56 -7.51
C ASP A 84 -15.79 4.08 -6.33
N CYS A 85 -15.51 2.90 -5.75
CA CYS A 85 -16.32 2.35 -4.65
C CYS A 85 -16.35 3.22 -3.38
N PHE A 86 -15.44 4.18 -3.24
CA PHE A 86 -15.28 5.01 -2.04
C PHE A 86 -16.00 6.37 -2.13
N GLY A 87 -16.66 6.65 -3.26
CA GLY A 87 -17.47 7.85 -3.46
C GLY A 87 -16.67 9.15 -3.58
N GLY A 88 -15.40 9.06 -3.99
CA GLY A 88 -14.47 10.18 -4.16
C GLY A 88 -13.09 9.88 -3.59
N THR A 89 -12.38 10.93 -3.19
CA THR A 89 -11.03 10.84 -2.60
C THR A 89 -11.03 9.93 -1.37
N ILE A 90 -10.10 8.98 -1.34
CA ILE A 90 -9.87 8.12 -0.19
C ILE A 90 -8.95 8.79 0.83
N LYS A 91 -9.13 8.46 2.12
CA LYS A 91 -8.15 8.80 3.16
C LYS A 91 -7.57 7.51 3.74
N LEU A 92 -6.26 7.38 3.70
CA LEU A 92 -5.54 6.25 4.27
C LEU A 92 -5.21 6.50 5.73
N VAL A 93 -5.39 5.48 6.57
CA VAL A 93 -5.10 5.55 8.00
C VAL A 93 -4.43 4.28 8.52
N HIS A 94 -3.63 4.45 9.57
CA HIS A 94 -3.15 3.32 10.37
C HIS A 94 -4.30 2.73 11.19
N TYR A 95 -4.31 1.41 11.42
CA TYR A 95 -5.33 0.77 12.27
C TYR A 95 -5.38 1.36 13.69
N THR A 96 -4.26 1.81 14.24
CA THR A 96 -4.25 2.43 15.58
C THR A 96 -4.78 3.87 15.58
N ALA A 97 -5.00 4.48 14.41
CA ALA A 97 -5.45 5.87 14.27
C ALA A 97 -6.97 5.99 14.03
N ILE A 98 -7.67 4.86 13.88
CA ILE A 98 -9.14 4.85 13.97
C ILE A 98 -9.51 4.89 15.44
N ASN A 99 -9.72 6.11 15.96
CA ASN A 99 -10.55 6.29 17.15
C ASN A 99 -11.93 5.72 16.81
N THR A 100 -12.22 4.51 17.30
CA THR A 100 -13.57 3.99 17.37
C THR A 100 -14.38 4.97 18.22
N LYS A 101 -15.07 5.92 17.58
CA LYS A 101 -16.24 6.52 18.23
C LYS A 101 -17.29 5.40 18.34
N GLY A 102 -17.25 4.73 19.48
CA GLY A 102 -18.26 3.86 20.08
C GLY A 102 -17.81 3.73 21.54
N ASP A 103 -18.51 4.26 22.53
CA ASP A 103 -19.96 4.44 22.70
C ASP A 103 -20.34 5.85 23.21
#